data_AF-A0A4U8V0N7-F1
#
_entry.id   AF-A0A4U8V0N7-F1
#
_cell.length_a   1.000
_cell.length_b   1.000
_cell.length_c   1.000
_cell.angle_alpha   90.00
_cell.angle_beta   90.00
_cell.angle_gamma   90.00
#
_symmetry.space_group_name_H-M   'P 1'
#
loop_
_entity.id
_entity.type
_entity.pdbx_description
1 polymer ?
#
loop_
_entity_poly.entity_id
_entity_poly.type
_entity_poly.pdbx_seq_one_letter_code
_entity_poly.pdbx_strand_id
1 'polypeptide(L)' 'MADLDKIKRTLDVNVSGTFNVIRYGVQLMGENKKDDMQQRGVIISTASVAAFDGQVGQVCSDFRYLQRLLGL' A
#
# COMPACT_ATOMS: atom_id res chain seq x y z
N MET A 1 -17.66 -13.05 -10.38
CA MET A 1 -16.84 -11.81 -10.36
C MET A 1 -16.56 -11.42 -8.92
N ALA A 2 -15.42 -10.80 -8.64
CA ALA A 2 -15.08 -10.34 -7.29
C ALA A 2 -16.04 -9.24 -6.84
N ASP A 3 -16.40 -9.26 -5.56
CA ASP A 3 -17.32 -8.32 -4.93
C ASP A 3 -16.68 -6.92 -4.82
N LEU A 4 -17.39 -5.89 -5.30
CA LEU A 4 -16.91 -4.50 -5.32
C LEU A 4 -16.59 -3.98 -3.92
N ASP A 5 -17.34 -4.38 -2.89
CA ASP A 5 -17.10 -3.92 -1.53
C ASP A 5 -15.80 -4.53 -0.95
N LYS A 6 -15.46 -5.76 -1.36
CA LYS A 6 -14.17 -6.37 -1.01
C LYS A 6 -13.00 -5.68 -1.70
N ILE A 7 -13.17 -5.27 -2.97
CA ILE A 7 -12.16 -4.51 -3.70
C ILE A 7 -11.91 -3.16 -3.02
N LYS A 8 -12.98 -2.41 -2.73
CA LYS A 8 -12.90 -1.12 -2.04
C LYS A 8 -12.22 -1.25 -0.69
N ARG A 9 -12.67 -2.20 0.14
CA ARG A 9 -12.06 -2.44 1.46
C ARG A 9 -10.56 -2.75 1.36
N THR A 10 -10.14 -3.51 0.35
CA THR A 10 -8.73 -3.85 0.17
C THR A 10 -7.89 -2.61 -0.17
N LEU A 11 -8.40 -1.73 -1.04
CA LEU A 11 -7.75 -0.47 -1.39
C LEU A 11 -7.73 0.51 -0.21
N ASP A 12 -8.86 0.64 0.49
CA ASP A 12 -9.01 1.53 1.64
C ASP A 12 -8.03 1.17 2.76
N VAL A 13 -7.83 -0.12 3.03
CA VAL A 13 -6.92 -0.57 4.09
C VAL A 13 -5.46 -0.50 3.62
N ASN A 14 -5.12 -1.13 2.50
CA ASN A 14 -3.71 -1.35 2.12
C ASN A 14 -3.06 -0.14 1.47
N VAL A 15 -3.84 0.68 0.76
CA VAL A 15 -3.33 1.84 0.04
C VAL A 15 -3.66 3.10 0.83
N SER A 16 -4.93 3.49 0.87
CA SER A 16 -5.37 4.74 1.51
C SER A 16 -5.01 4.78 2.99
N GLY A 17 -5.21 3.66 3.70
CA GLY A 17 -4.87 3.52 5.12
C GLY A 17 -3.37 3.69 5.37
N THR A 18 -2.53 3.03 4.60
CA THR A 18 -1.06 3.16 4.68
C THR A 18 -0.61 4.60 4.47
N PHE A 19 -1.08 5.27 3.41
CA PHE A 19 -0.75 6.69 3.17
C PHE A 19 -1.27 7.61 4.27
N ASN A 20 -2.46 7.33 4.82
CA ASN A 20 -3.06 8.11 5.89
C ASN A 20 -2.26 8.00 7.20
N VAL A 21 -1.76 6.82 7.54
CA VAL A 21 -0.88 6.67 8.71
C VAL A 21 0.45 7.36 8.48
N ILE A 22 1.06 7.18 7.30
CA ILE A 22 2.35 7.78 6.95
C ILE A 22 2.30 9.31 7.05
N ARG A 23 1.27 9.97 6.49
CA ARG A 23 1.23 11.45 6.49
C ARG A 23 1.20 12.04 7.90
N TYR A 24 0.52 11.40 8.84
CA TYR A 24 0.51 11.84 10.24
C TYR A 24 1.78 11.42 10.98
N GLY A 25 2.27 10.20 10.72
CA GLY A 25 3.50 9.69 11.31
C GLY A 25 4.72 10.53 10.94
N VAL A 26 4.87 10.92 9.67
CA VAL A 26 5.97 11.77 9.19
C VAL A 26 5.95 13.14 9.87
N GLN A 27 4.77 13.72 10.07
CA GLN A 27 4.64 15.00 10.77
C GLN A 27 5.23 14.91 12.18
N LEU A 28 4.85 13.88 12.94
CA LEU A 28 5.39 13.65 14.29
C LEU A 28 6.87 13.27 14.28
N MET A 29 7.32 12.46 13.32
CA MET A 29 8.74 12.13 13.16
C MET A 29 9.59 13.37 12.86
N GLY A 30 9.04 14.37 12.16
CA GLY A 30 9.71 15.65 11.91
C GLY A 30 10.11 16.42 13.17
N GLU A 31 9.38 16.20 14.28
CA GLU A 31 9.60 16.85 15.57
C GLU A 31 10.70 16.16 16.40
N ASN A 32 11.08 14.92 16.07
CA ASN A 32 12.13 14.18 16.77
C ASN A 32 13.49 14.86 16.61
N LYS A 33 14.33 14.81 17.66
CA LYS A 33 15.76 15.17 17.54
C LYS A 33 16.43 14.25 16.53
N LYS A 34 17.37 14.80 15.76
CA LYS A 34 18.16 13.99 14.83
C LYS A 34 19.08 13.04 15.59
N ASP A 35 19.30 11.86 15.04
CA ASP A 35 20.31 10.92 15.51
C ASP A 35 21.72 11.28 14.98
N ASP A 36 22.71 10.45 15.32
CA ASP A 36 24.11 10.60 14.90
C ASP A 36 24.30 10.56 13.37
N MET A 37 23.33 9.97 12.65
CA MET A 37 23.31 9.87 11.19
C MET A 37 22.43 10.94 10.53
N GLN A 38 21.99 11.96 11.29
CA GLN A 38 21.12 13.06 10.83
C GLN A 38 19.69 12.64 10.43
N GLN A 39 19.20 11.48 10.86
CA GLN A 39 17.86 10.96 10.60
C GLN A 39 16.89 11.30 11.73
N ARG A 40 15.58 11.31 11.46
CA ARG A 40 14.53 11.59 12.46
C ARG A 40 13.54 10.44 12.68
N GLY A 41 13.68 9.38 11.90
CA GLY A 41 12.79 8.23 11.90
C GLY A 41 12.91 7.43 10.61
N VAL A 42 12.32 6.23 10.64
CA VAL A 42 12.27 5.31 9.51
C VAL A 42 10.83 4.82 9.35
N ILE A 43 10.35 4.78 8.11
CA ILE A 43 9.05 4.18 7.77
C ILE A 43 9.31 2.91 6.97
N ILE A 44 8.73 1.81 7.43
CA ILE A 44 8.78 0.53 6.73
C ILE A 44 7.35 0.21 6.28
N SER A 45 7.17 0.03 4.98
CA SER A 45 5.89 -0.40 4.40
C SER A 45 6.03 -1.83 3.89
N THR A 46 5.04 -2.67 4.19
CA THR A 46 5.00 -4.04 3.70
C THR A 46 4.15 -4.09 2.44
N ALA A 47 4.79 -4.44 1.32
CA ALA A 47 4.13 -4.76 0.07
C ALA A 47 4.07 -6.29 -0.13
N SER A 48 3.62 -6.73 -1.30
CA SER A 48 3.57 -8.14 -1.66
C SER A 48 4.09 -8.35 -3.08
N VAL A 49 4.68 -9.52 -3.35
CA VAL A 49 5.03 -9.96 -4.72
C VAL A 49 3.80 -10.02 -5.62
N ALA A 50 2.60 -10.18 -5.04
CA ALA A 50 1.33 -10.15 -5.76
C ALA A 50 1.10 -8.85 -6.53
N ALA A 51 1.77 -7.74 -6.15
CA ALA A 51 1.77 -6.50 -6.91
C ALA A 51 2.37 -6.65 -8.33
N PHE A 52 3.22 -7.65 -8.53
CA PHE A 52 3.89 -7.94 -9.81
C PHE A 52 3.41 -9.27 -10.42
N ASP A 53 3.27 -10.33 -9.63
CA ASP A 53 2.91 -11.68 -10.07
C ASP A 53 1.79 -12.27 -9.21
N GLY A 54 0.60 -11.70 -9.36
CA GLY A 54 -0.58 -12.19 -8.67
C GLY A 54 -1.09 -13.51 -9.25
N GLN A 55 -1.63 -14.34 -8.35
CA GLN A 55 -2.28 -15.60 -8.72
C GLN A 55 -3.78 -15.42 -8.88
N VAL A 56 -4.43 -16.38 -9.55
CA VAL A 56 -5.90 -16.44 -9.69
C VAL A 56 -6.56 -16.31 -8.31
N GLY A 57 -7.38 -15.27 -8.14
CA GLY A 57 -8.05 -14.95 -6.88
C GLY A 57 -7.45 -13.76 -6.11
N GLN A 58 -6.26 -13.27 -6.47
CA GLN A 58 -5.63 -12.08 -5.89
C GLN A 58 -5.92 -10.79 -6.69
N VAL A 59 -7.08 -10.72 -7.34
CA VAL A 59 -7.45 -9.66 -8.29
C VAL A 59 -7.32 -8.23 -7.73
N CYS A 60 -7.54 -8.05 -6.43
CA CYS A 60 -7.38 -6.74 -5.77
C CYS A 60 -5.91 -6.33 -5.58
N SER A 61 -5.01 -7.30 -5.48
CA SER A 61 -3.58 -7.10 -5.26
C SER A 61 -2.77 -7.23 -6.55
N ASP A 62 -3.38 -7.78 -7.61
CA ASP A 62 -2.76 -8.09 -8.90
C ASP A 62 -3.16 -7.09 -9.98
N PHE A 63 -2.22 -6.25 -10.40
CA PHE A 63 -2.41 -5.29 -11.49
C PHE A 63 -2.65 -5.97 -12.86
N ARG A 64 -2.16 -7.21 -13.09
CA ARG A 64 -2.31 -7.90 -14.38
C ARG A 64 -3.70 -8.46 -14.59
N TYR A 65 -4.44 -8.80 -13.53
CA TYR A 65 -5.82 -9.25 -13.67
C TYR A 65 -6.74 -8.12 -14.15
N LEU A 66 -6.48 -6.88 -13.70
CA LEU A 66 -7.19 -5.70 -14.19
C LEU A 66 -6.87 -5.43 -15.68
N GLN A 67 -5.60 -5.55 -16.08
CA GLN A 67 -5.18 -5.42 -17.48
C GLN A 67 -5.82 -6.47 -18.41
N ARG A 68 -5.84 -7.75 -17.99
CA ARG A 68 -6.50 -8.82 -18.76
C ARG A 68 -8.02 -8.66 -18.87
N LEU A 69 -8.69 -8.14 -17.84
CA LEU A 69 -10.13 -7.83 -17.90
C LEU A 69 -10.44 -6.63 -18.81
N LEU A 70 -9.51 -5.68 -18.91
CA LEU A 70 -9.64 -4.47 -19.72
C LEU A 70 -9.08 -4.63 -21.15
N GLY A 71 -8.48 -5.78 -21.47
CA GLY A 71 -7.90 -6.06 -22.79
C GLY A 71 -6.67 -5.21 -23.14
N LEU A 72 -5.95 -4.73 -22.12
CA LEU A 72 -4.72 -3.93 -22.24
C LEU A 72 -3.47 -4.74 -21.91
#